data_AF-A0A7J7RZ04-F1
#
_entry.id   AF-A0A7J7RZ04-F1
#
_cell.length_a   1.000
_cell.length_b   1.000
_cell.length_c   1.000
_cell.angle_alpha   90.00
_cell.angle_beta   90.00
_cell.angle_gamma   90.00
#
_symmetry.space_group_name_H-M   'P 1'
#
loop_
_entity.id
_entity.type
_entity.pdbx_description
1 polymer ?
#
loop_
_entity_poly.entity_id
_entity_poly.type
_entity_poly.pdbx_seq_one_letter_code
_entity_poly.pdbx_strand_id
1 'polypeptide(L)'
;MPSDTKPSVGSSMASSKALGKEGIVIRVPAVIFQRTDSHVKPGSLTVLVSGLEIHDSSSSLIHRFEKQDVDDIKIHTHYEVSIRQRFTGKPDIAFRLISAKMPEVIPILEMQFSKKIELLEDDLMLRSARTSSPEEKDYSVWHAASRLMDCARLQEPSGSQEGGPLQLQMREPLISQGDTQELRQILRKLKGLALDAQTELERQDEALDGIATAVDRTTITIDKQNRRMKKLT
;
A
#
# COMPACT_ATOMS: atom_id res chain seq x y z
N MET A 1 -64.42 1.87 -11.60
CA MET A 1 -64.33 2.57 -12.90
C MET A 1 -65.37 3.69 -12.91
N PRO A 2 -65.02 4.92 -13.35
CA PRO A 2 -63.65 5.42 -13.67
C PRO A 2 -62.74 5.44 -12.43
N SER A 3 -61.46 5.84 -12.39
CA SER A 3 -60.42 6.11 -13.43
C SER A 3 -60.30 7.46 -14.15
N ASP A 4 -60.06 8.55 -13.41
CA ASP A 4 -59.42 9.79 -13.92
C ASP A 4 -58.29 10.27 -12.98
N THR A 5 -57.15 10.90 -13.33
CA THR A 5 -56.27 10.94 -14.54
C THR A 5 -55.71 12.35 -14.85
N LYS A 6 -54.71 12.82 -14.07
CA LYS A 6 -53.51 13.53 -14.62
C LYS A 6 -52.34 13.59 -13.61
N PRO A 7 -51.07 13.76 -14.07
CA PRO A 7 -49.87 13.58 -13.24
C PRO A 7 -49.18 14.91 -12.84
N SER A 8 -48.20 14.80 -11.94
CA SER A 8 -47.05 15.72 -11.88
C SER A 8 -45.75 14.93 -11.77
N VAL A 9 -44.70 15.37 -12.46
CA VAL A 9 -43.36 14.77 -12.46
C VAL A 9 -42.51 15.45 -11.38
N GLY A 10 -41.72 14.69 -10.61
CA GLY A 10 -41.07 15.24 -9.40
C GLY A 10 -39.86 14.47 -8.83
N SER A 11 -39.15 13.72 -9.66
CA SER A 11 -37.74 13.29 -9.49
C SER A 11 -37.13 13.26 -8.06
N SER A 12 -37.06 12.07 -7.46
CA SER A 12 -35.78 11.59 -6.92
C SER A 12 -35.75 10.06 -6.81
N MET A 13 -35.83 9.38 -7.95
CA MET A 13 -35.25 8.05 -8.01
C MET A 13 -33.73 8.24 -8.06
N ALA A 14 -33.06 7.93 -6.95
CA ALA A 14 -31.64 7.64 -6.95
C ALA A 14 -31.40 6.36 -7.76
N SER A 15 -31.43 6.50 -9.09
CA SER A 15 -31.20 5.42 -10.03
C SER A 15 -29.81 4.86 -9.77
N SER A 16 -29.76 3.67 -9.16
CA SER A 16 -28.57 2.83 -9.04
C SER A 16 -28.14 2.43 -10.45
N LYS A 17 -27.44 3.35 -11.12
CA LYS A 17 -26.89 3.18 -12.46
C LYS A 17 -25.99 1.96 -12.45
N ALA A 18 -26.44 0.90 -13.11
CA ALA A 18 -25.58 -0.19 -13.56
C ALA A 18 -24.68 0.28 -14.72
N LEU A 19 -23.87 1.31 -14.46
CA LEU A 19 -22.61 1.54 -15.17
C LEU A 19 -21.63 0.55 -14.51
N GLY A 20 -21.02 -0.38 -15.21
CA GLY A 20 -20.71 -0.41 -16.63
C GLY A 20 -19.25 -0.84 -16.72
N LYS A 21 -18.85 -1.66 -17.70
CA LYS A 21 -17.48 -2.20 -17.76
C LYS A 21 -16.49 -1.18 -18.33
N GLU A 22 -16.57 0.06 -17.86
CA GLU A 22 -16.15 1.24 -18.57
C GLU A 22 -14.94 1.87 -17.87
N GLY A 23 -13.75 1.57 -18.38
CA GLY A 23 -12.49 2.08 -17.85
C GLY A 23 -11.99 1.40 -16.58
N ILE A 24 -12.30 0.12 -16.32
CA ILE A 24 -11.59 -0.67 -15.30
C ILE A 24 -10.13 -0.85 -15.75
N VAL A 25 -9.18 -0.45 -14.91
CA VAL A 25 -7.73 -0.58 -15.18
C VAL A 25 -7.19 -1.87 -14.56
N ILE A 26 -7.54 -2.15 -13.30
CA ILE A 26 -7.17 -3.38 -12.58
C ILE A 26 -8.19 -3.65 -11.46
N ARG A 27 -8.43 -4.93 -11.13
CA ARG A 27 -9.14 -5.34 -9.92
C ARG A 27 -8.29 -6.35 -9.14
N VAL A 28 -8.13 -6.13 -7.84
CA VAL A 28 -7.34 -6.99 -6.95
C VAL A 28 -8.18 -7.45 -5.75
N PRO A 29 -8.01 -8.69 -5.26
CA PRO A 29 -8.56 -9.09 -3.96
C PRO A 29 -7.87 -8.28 -2.86
N ALA A 30 -8.60 -7.81 -1.86
CA ALA A 30 -8.07 -6.97 -0.79
C ALA A 30 -8.78 -7.24 0.54
N VAL A 31 -8.04 -7.07 1.64
CA VAL A 31 -8.59 -7.02 2.99
C VAL A 31 -8.87 -5.56 3.33
N ILE A 32 -10.10 -5.27 3.73
CA ILE A 32 -10.65 -3.91 3.87
C ILE A 32 -10.85 -3.60 5.35
N PHE A 33 -10.29 -2.48 5.79
CA PHE A 33 -10.48 -1.89 7.11
C PHE A 33 -11.11 -0.51 6.91
N GLN A 34 -12.28 -0.27 7.51
CA GLN A 34 -12.98 1.01 7.43
C GLN A 34 -12.83 1.73 8.77
N ARG A 35 -12.43 3.01 8.79
CA ARG A 35 -12.12 3.71 10.06
C ARG A 35 -13.30 3.74 11.06
N THR A 36 -14.53 3.65 10.55
CA THR A 36 -15.78 3.62 11.33
C THR A 36 -16.09 2.24 11.93
N ASP A 37 -15.51 1.16 11.39
CA ASP A 37 -15.88 -0.21 11.70
C ASP A 37 -14.67 -0.98 12.27
N SER A 38 -14.80 -1.52 13.47
CA SER A 38 -13.78 -2.42 14.06
C SER A 38 -13.69 -3.79 13.36
N HIS A 39 -14.48 -4.04 12.32
CA HIS A 39 -14.57 -5.30 11.61
C HIS A 39 -13.79 -5.29 10.29
N VAL A 40 -12.87 -6.25 10.18
CA VAL A 40 -12.10 -6.52 8.97
C VAL A 40 -12.99 -7.25 7.95
N LYS A 41 -13.10 -6.71 6.73
CA LYS A 41 -13.96 -7.25 5.67
C LYS A 41 -13.11 -7.76 4.49
N PRO A 42 -13.19 -9.04 4.10
CA PRO A 42 -12.57 -9.50 2.85
C PRO A 42 -13.35 -8.95 1.65
N GLY A 43 -12.66 -8.61 0.56
CA GLY A 43 -13.30 -8.05 -0.63
C GLY A 43 -12.32 -7.80 -1.77
N SER A 44 -12.51 -6.71 -2.51
CA SER A 44 -11.65 -6.33 -3.64
C SER A 44 -11.62 -4.82 -3.89
N LEU A 45 -10.45 -4.31 -4.26
CA LEU A 45 -10.26 -2.97 -4.80
C LEU A 45 -10.31 -3.05 -6.33
N THR A 46 -11.11 -2.18 -6.95
CA THR A 46 -11.12 -1.94 -8.40
C THR A 46 -10.62 -0.52 -8.66
N VAL A 47 -9.63 -0.39 -9.52
CA VAL A 47 -9.11 0.90 -10.01
C VAL A 47 -9.74 1.20 -11.36
N LEU A 48 -10.33 2.38 -11.51
CA LEU A 48 -10.95 2.84 -12.75
C LEU A 48 -10.26 4.11 -13.25
N VAL A 49 -10.44 4.44 -14.53
CA VAL A 49 -10.02 5.73 -15.10
C VAL A 49 -10.74 6.91 -14.42
N SER A 50 -11.94 6.70 -13.88
CA SER A 50 -12.74 7.73 -13.20
C SER A 50 -12.48 7.88 -11.69
N GLY A 51 -11.77 6.93 -11.05
CA GLY A 51 -11.74 6.84 -9.58
C GLY A 51 -11.46 5.42 -9.07
N LEU A 52 -11.87 5.11 -7.85
CA LEU A 52 -11.58 3.86 -7.14
C LEU A 52 -12.86 3.28 -6.52
N GLU A 53 -13.02 1.96 -6.54
CA GLU A 53 -14.20 1.26 -6.02
C GLU A 53 -13.81 0.11 -5.09
N ILE A 54 -14.32 0.15 -3.86
CA ILE A 54 -14.14 -0.89 -2.85
C ILE A 54 -15.38 -1.77 -2.84
N HIS A 55 -15.20 -3.06 -3.09
CA HIS A 55 -16.26 -4.07 -3.12
C HIS A 55 -16.08 -5.09 -2.00
N ASP A 56 -17.18 -5.56 -1.44
CA ASP A 56 -17.26 -6.67 -0.46
C ASP A 56 -16.91 -8.03 -1.10
N SER A 57 -16.72 -9.04 -0.26
CA SER A 57 -16.69 -10.47 -0.57
C SER A 57 -17.83 -10.93 -1.50
N SER A 58 -19.05 -10.43 -1.31
CA SER A 58 -20.21 -10.66 -2.20
C SER A 58 -20.07 -9.99 -3.57
N SER A 59 -18.99 -9.23 -3.82
CA SER A 59 -18.83 -8.27 -4.92
C SER A 59 -19.90 -7.16 -4.96
N SER A 60 -20.56 -6.89 -3.83
CA SER A 60 -21.37 -5.67 -3.63
C SER A 60 -20.46 -4.45 -3.44
N LEU A 61 -20.80 -3.31 -4.02
CA LEU A 61 -20.07 -2.05 -3.84
C LEU A 61 -20.24 -1.53 -2.41
N ILE A 62 -19.14 -1.35 -1.66
CA ILE A 62 -19.10 -0.74 -0.33
C ILE A 62 -18.98 0.78 -0.44
N HIS A 63 -18.00 1.26 -1.22
CA HIS A 63 -17.76 2.68 -1.44
C HIS A 63 -17.13 2.93 -2.81
N ARG A 64 -17.46 4.06 -3.42
CA ARG A 64 -16.83 4.57 -4.65
C ARG A 64 -16.26 5.95 -4.37
N PHE A 65 -14.98 6.10 -4.60
CA PHE A 65 -14.30 7.39 -4.65
C PHE A 65 -14.24 7.88 -6.10
N GLU A 66 -14.67 9.12 -6.37
CA GLU A 66 -14.32 9.78 -7.62
C GLU A 66 -12.87 10.29 -7.59
N LYS A 67 -12.25 10.49 -8.76
CA LYS A 67 -10.87 10.98 -8.85
C LYS A 67 -10.64 12.36 -8.22
N GLN A 68 -11.70 13.18 -8.17
CA GLN A 68 -11.71 14.49 -7.50
C GLN A 68 -11.88 14.38 -5.98
N ASP A 69 -12.63 13.37 -5.52
CA ASP A 69 -13.09 13.16 -4.15
C ASP A 69 -12.04 12.59 -3.20
N VAL A 70 -11.06 11.84 -3.70
CA VAL A 70 -9.94 11.37 -2.86
C VAL A 70 -9.12 12.59 -2.45
N ASP A 71 -8.92 12.84 -1.16
CA ASP A 71 -8.02 13.90 -0.66
C ASP A 71 -6.57 13.42 -0.64
N ASP A 72 -6.32 12.36 0.13
CA ASP A 72 -4.99 11.78 0.36
C ASP A 72 -5.00 10.24 0.24
N ILE A 73 -3.96 9.72 -0.41
CA ILE A 73 -3.62 8.29 -0.51
C ILE A 73 -2.27 8.10 0.19
N LYS A 74 -2.26 7.41 1.33
CA LYS A 74 -1.05 7.09 2.09
C LYS A 74 -0.58 5.68 1.75
N ILE A 75 0.64 5.53 1.26
CA ILE A 75 1.27 4.21 1.08
C ILE A 75 2.06 3.91 2.35
N HIS A 76 1.64 2.88 3.10
CA HIS A 76 2.24 2.49 4.38
C HIS A 76 3.29 1.40 4.20
N THR A 77 3.03 0.44 3.31
CA THR A 77 4.00 -0.59 2.88
C THR A 77 3.73 -0.93 1.42
N HIS A 78 4.64 -1.69 0.81
CA HIS A 78 4.48 -2.29 -0.53
C HIS A 78 3.17 -3.10 -0.72
N TYR A 79 2.50 -3.52 0.36
CA TYR A 79 1.24 -4.29 0.34
C TYR A 79 0.04 -3.54 0.92
N GLU A 80 0.22 -2.31 1.42
CA GLU A 80 -0.77 -1.59 2.22
C GLU A 80 -0.92 -0.12 1.82
N VAL A 81 -2.16 0.26 1.51
CA VAL A 81 -2.53 1.63 1.12
C VAL A 81 -3.76 2.09 1.91
N SER A 82 -3.71 3.30 2.48
CA SER A 82 -4.86 4.00 3.06
C SER A 82 -5.35 5.07 2.10
N ILE A 83 -6.67 5.16 1.89
CA ILE A 83 -7.33 6.13 1.00
C ILE A 83 -8.33 6.92 1.84
N ARG A 84 -8.29 8.27 1.73
CA ARG A 84 -9.17 9.15 2.48
C ARG A 84 -9.87 10.19 1.59
N GLN A 85 -11.13 10.44 1.91
CA GLN A 85 -11.99 11.51 1.42
C GLN A 85 -12.51 12.29 2.63
N ARG A 86 -12.26 13.60 2.65
CA ARG A 86 -12.60 14.48 3.77
C ARG A 86 -13.95 15.13 3.53
N PHE A 87 -14.68 15.43 4.61
CA PHE A 87 -15.97 16.11 4.52
C PHE A 87 -16.07 17.28 5.51
N THR A 88 -16.63 18.39 5.07
CA THR A 88 -17.01 19.48 5.96
C THR A 88 -18.30 19.12 6.71
N GLY A 89 -18.23 19.12 8.05
CA GLY A 89 -19.38 18.84 8.92
C GLY A 89 -19.82 17.36 8.99
N LYS A 90 -19.05 16.42 8.45
CA LYS A 90 -19.24 14.96 8.57
C LYS A 90 -17.88 14.29 8.85
N PRO A 91 -17.82 13.08 9.42
CA PRO A 91 -16.56 12.36 9.57
C PRO A 91 -15.94 12.02 8.20
N ASP A 92 -14.62 12.14 8.09
CA ASP A 92 -13.83 11.68 6.94
C ASP A 92 -14.11 10.21 6.62
N ILE A 93 -14.35 9.87 5.35
CA ILE A 93 -14.38 8.48 4.88
C ILE A 93 -12.93 8.04 4.65
N ALA A 94 -12.47 7.07 5.42
CA ALA A 94 -11.12 6.51 5.31
C ALA A 94 -11.16 4.98 5.32
N PHE A 95 -10.51 4.39 4.31
CA PHE A 95 -10.32 2.95 4.17
C PHE A 95 -8.84 2.60 4.09
N ARG A 96 -8.41 1.62 4.87
CA ARG A 96 -7.08 1.00 4.79
C ARG A 96 -7.22 -0.36 4.10
N LEU A 97 -6.39 -0.61 3.10
CA LEU A 97 -6.50 -1.74 2.19
C LEU A 97 -5.19 -2.52 2.14
N ILE A 98 -5.25 -3.83 2.40
CA ILE A 98 -4.10 -4.73 2.32
C ILE A 98 -4.30 -5.71 1.17
N SER A 99 -3.32 -5.83 0.27
CA SER A 99 -3.32 -6.87 -0.77
C SER A 99 -1.90 -7.25 -1.20
N ALA A 100 -1.67 -8.56 -1.36
CA ALA A 100 -0.48 -9.11 -2.02
C ALA A 100 -0.31 -8.62 -3.48
N LYS A 101 -1.35 -8.02 -4.06
CA LYS A 101 -1.36 -7.44 -5.42
C LYS A 101 -1.28 -5.91 -5.43
N MET A 102 -1.09 -5.23 -4.29
CA MET A 102 -0.83 -3.78 -4.30
C MET A 102 0.41 -3.35 -5.11
N PRO A 103 1.50 -4.13 -5.25
CA PRO A 103 2.62 -3.74 -6.12
C PRO A 103 2.23 -3.54 -7.61
N GLU A 104 1.15 -4.17 -8.09
CA GLU A 104 0.61 -3.95 -9.44
C GLU A 104 -0.31 -2.72 -9.50
N VAL A 105 -0.86 -2.28 -8.35
CA VAL A 105 -1.80 -1.16 -8.22
C VAL A 105 -1.08 0.16 -7.93
N ILE A 106 -0.03 0.14 -7.10
CA ILE A 106 0.70 1.34 -6.64
C ILE A 106 1.19 2.20 -7.82
N PRO A 107 1.82 1.68 -8.90
CA PRO A 107 2.23 2.50 -10.04
C PRO A 107 1.06 3.16 -10.78
N ILE A 108 -0.11 2.51 -10.80
CA ILE A 108 -1.33 3.07 -11.41
C ILE A 108 -1.89 4.19 -10.52
N LEU A 109 -1.81 4.05 -9.19
CA LEU A 109 -2.14 5.12 -8.25
C LEU A 109 -1.15 6.29 -8.39
N GLU A 110 0.16 6.05 -8.41
CA GLU A 110 1.20 7.06 -8.65
C GLU A 110 0.91 7.88 -9.91
N MET A 111 0.60 7.21 -11.04
CA MET A 111 0.22 7.87 -12.29
C MET A 111 -1.09 8.65 -12.20
N GLN A 112 -2.13 8.10 -11.56
CA GLN A 112 -3.46 8.70 -11.54
C GLN A 112 -3.64 9.81 -10.49
N PHE A 113 -2.98 9.70 -9.34
CA PHE A 113 -3.21 10.49 -8.12
C PHE A 113 -1.92 11.15 -7.61
N SER A 114 -0.90 11.36 -8.46
CA SER A 114 0.42 11.90 -8.10
C SER A 114 0.43 13.08 -7.11
N LYS A 115 -0.47 14.06 -7.27
CA LYS A 115 -0.59 15.25 -6.38
C LYS A 115 -1.25 14.98 -5.02
N LYS A 116 -1.72 13.75 -4.77
CA LYS A 116 -2.53 13.32 -3.62
C LYS A 116 -1.91 12.11 -2.90
N ILE A 117 -0.73 11.65 -3.32
CA ILE A 117 -0.04 10.51 -2.71
C ILE A 117 0.96 11.02 -1.68
N GLU A 118 0.79 10.55 -0.45
CA GLU A 118 1.74 10.68 0.64
C GLU A 118 2.47 9.35 0.80
N LEU A 119 3.78 9.36 0.56
CA LEU A 119 4.62 8.16 0.56
C LEU A 119 5.40 8.13 1.87
N LEU A 120 5.22 7.09 2.69
CA LEU A 120 5.96 6.97 3.95
C LEU A 120 7.39 6.51 3.64
N GLU A 121 8.35 7.41 3.80
CA GLU A 121 9.64 7.37 3.08
C GLU A 121 10.67 6.36 3.63
N ASP A 122 10.52 5.93 4.88
CA ASP A 122 11.50 5.08 5.60
C ASP A 122 11.81 3.72 4.93
N ASP A 123 10.84 3.11 4.22
CA ASP A 123 10.97 1.77 3.62
C ASP A 123 11.53 1.80 2.16
N LEU A 124 11.89 2.97 1.64
CA LEU A 124 12.15 3.19 0.20
C LEU A 124 13.60 3.51 -0.18
N MET A 125 14.54 3.43 0.75
CA MET A 125 15.99 3.46 0.47
C MET A 125 16.45 2.41 -0.56
N LEU A 126 15.63 1.37 -0.82
CA LEU A 126 15.86 0.35 -1.84
C LEU A 126 15.47 0.78 -3.27
N ARG A 127 14.64 1.83 -3.44
CA ARG A 127 14.17 2.32 -4.75
C ARG A 127 15.10 3.38 -5.35
N SER A 128 15.77 4.18 -4.52
CA SER A 128 16.71 5.23 -4.95
C SER A 128 18.05 4.69 -5.46
N ALA A 129 18.53 3.58 -4.89
CA ALA A 129 19.84 2.97 -5.18
C ALA A 129 20.03 2.45 -6.62
N ARG A 130 19.03 2.57 -7.51
CA ARG A 130 19.12 2.16 -8.93
C ARG A 130 19.15 3.33 -9.93
N THR A 131 19.06 4.58 -9.47
CA THR A 131 19.02 5.78 -10.34
C THR A 131 19.83 6.94 -9.75
N SER A 132 21.16 6.79 -9.68
CA SER A 132 22.07 7.85 -9.23
C SER A 132 23.36 7.90 -10.04
N SER A 133 23.27 8.36 -11.29
CA SER A 133 24.39 8.85 -12.08
C SER A 133 24.14 10.32 -12.43
N PRO A 134 24.81 11.29 -11.78
CA PRO A 134 24.60 12.70 -12.03
C PRO A 134 25.46 13.17 -13.22
N GLU A 135 24.83 13.34 -14.38
CA GLU A 135 25.40 14.14 -15.47
C GLU A 135 24.26 14.87 -16.23
N GLU A 136 24.62 15.94 -16.94
CA GLU A 136 23.69 17.01 -17.29
C GLU A 136 22.86 16.76 -18.56
N LYS A 137 21.86 17.66 -18.77
CA LYS A 137 21.41 18.18 -20.07
C LYS A 137 20.28 17.46 -20.84
N ASP A 138 19.08 18.04 -20.66
CA ASP A 138 18.03 18.33 -21.64
C ASP A 138 17.36 17.23 -22.53
N TYR A 139 16.10 17.51 -22.90
CA TYR A 139 15.34 16.99 -24.05
C TYR A 139 14.97 15.49 -24.16
N SER A 140 13.87 15.13 -23.48
CA SER A 140 12.70 14.46 -24.11
C SER A 140 12.85 13.03 -24.73
N VAL A 141 11.77 12.56 -25.38
CA VAL A 141 11.65 11.28 -26.13
C VAL A 141 11.72 9.99 -25.29
N TRP A 142 10.72 9.77 -24.44
CA TRP A 142 10.22 8.41 -24.21
C TRP A 142 9.30 8.02 -25.37
N HIS A 143 9.80 7.25 -26.34
CA HIS A 143 9.09 6.31 -27.25
C HIS A 143 9.91 6.07 -28.54
N ALA A 144 10.65 4.96 -28.65
CA ALA A 144 10.91 4.16 -29.87
C ALA A 144 12.15 3.24 -29.73
N ALA A 145 11.97 2.01 -29.22
CA ALA A 145 13.02 0.97 -29.26
C ALA A 145 12.46 -0.47 -29.23
N SER A 146 11.28 -0.68 -29.85
CA SER A 146 10.86 -2.03 -30.24
C SER A 146 11.38 -2.31 -31.65
N ARG A 147 11.88 -3.54 -31.89
CA ARG A 147 12.42 -4.05 -33.17
C ARG A 147 13.81 -3.53 -33.58
N LEU A 148 14.86 -4.32 -33.32
CA LEU A 148 15.98 -4.45 -34.26
C LEU A 148 16.60 -5.87 -34.24
N MET A 149 16.15 -6.66 -35.21
CA MET A 149 16.74 -7.87 -35.85
C MET A 149 17.45 -8.96 -35.03
N ASP A 150 16.93 -10.18 -35.18
CA ASP A 150 17.75 -11.39 -35.26
C ASP A 150 18.79 -11.28 -36.39
N CYS A 151 20.07 -11.60 -36.15
CA CYS A 151 20.96 -12.17 -37.19
C CYS A 151 22.32 -12.67 -36.64
N ALA A 152 22.45 -13.97 -36.37
CA ALA A 152 23.74 -14.67 -36.34
C ALA A 152 23.58 -16.21 -36.40
N ARG A 153 23.47 -16.78 -37.61
CA ARG A 153 23.75 -18.22 -37.80
C ARG A 153 25.26 -18.39 -37.98
N LEU A 154 25.90 -19.13 -37.07
CA LEU A 154 27.24 -19.67 -37.26
C LEU A 154 27.26 -21.06 -36.59
N GLN A 155 26.86 -22.10 -37.32
CA GLN A 155 27.74 -22.96 -38.13
C GLN A 155 28.17 -24.18 -37.31
N GLU A 156 27.41 -25.27 -37.47
CA GLU A 156 27.70 -26.60 -36.94
C GLU A 156 28.97 -27.20 -37.58
N PRO A 157 29.90 -27.75 -36.78
CA PRO A 157 30.80 -28.81 -37.19
C PRO A 157 30.43 -30.11 -36.44
N SER A 158 29.78 -31.05 -37.13
CA SER A 158 29.48 -32.38 -36.58
C SER A 158 30.76 -33.11 -36.17
N GLY A 159 30.92 -33.40 -34.87
CA GLY A 159 32.10 -34.03 -34.28
C GLY A 159 31.74 -35.13 -33.27
N SER A 160 32.40 -36.28 -33.34
CA SER A 160 31.97 -37.53 -32.70
C SER A 160 32.15 -37.59 -31.17
N GLN A 161 31.17 -38.21 -30.51
CA GLN A 161 31.22 -39.04 -29.28
C GLN A 161 31.79 -38.52 -27.94
N GLU A 162 30.96 -38.77 -26.92
CA GLU A 162 31.28 -39.28 -25.56
C GLU A 162 32.21 -38.48 -24.61
N GLY A 163 31.62 -38.04 -23.48
CA GLY A 163 32.35 -37.96 -22.20
C GLY A 163 32.02 -36.79 -21.27
N GLY A 164 31.39 -37.07 -20.12
CA GLY A 164 31.44 -36.21 -18.93
C GLY A 164 30.20 -35.33 -18.66
N PRO A 165 29.87 -35.06 -17.38
CA PRO A 165 28.74 -34.22 -16.99
C PRO A 165 29.06 -32.72 -17.09
N LEU A 166 28.07 -31.89 -17.40
CA LEU A 166 28.21 -30.43 -17.35
C LEU A 166 28.51 -29.97 -15.92
N GLN A 167 29.72 -29.45 -15.69
CA GLN A 167 29.99 -28.66 -14.49
C GLN A 167 29.22 -27.33 -14.58
N LEU A 168 28.30 -27.14 -13.65
CA LEU A 168 27.56 -25.90 -13.50
C LEU A 168 28.53 -24.83 -12.96
N GLN A 169 29.15 -24.06 -13.84
CA GLN A 169 30.00 -22.94 -13.46
C GLN A 169 29.18 -21.88 -12.71
N MET A 170 29.17 -21.96 -11.38
CA MET A 170 28.94 -20.78 -10.55
C MET A 170 30.00 -19.76 -10.91
N ARG A 171 29.59 -18.63 -11.50
CA ARG A 171 30.42 -17.43 -11.53
C ARG A 171 30.51 -16.92 -10.10
N GLU A 172 31.61 -17.24 -9.42
CA GLU A 172 31.95 -16.63 -8.14
C GLU A 172 32.01 -15.10 -8.33
N PRO A 173 31.29 -14.32 -7.50
CA PRO A 173 31.41 -12.87 -7.55
C PRO A 173 32.83 -12.46 -7.13
N LEU A 174 33.56 -11.76 -8.01
CA LEU A 174 34.79 -11.07 -7.68
C LEU A 174 34.48 -9.83 -6.82
N ILE A 175 34.17 -10.07 -5.55
CA ILE A 175 34.00 -9.03 -4.53
C ILE A 175 35.38 -8.43 -4.25
N SER A 176 35.52 -7.11 -4.34
CA SER A 176 36.79 -6.45 -4.07
C SER A 176 37.09 -6.47 -2.56
N GLN A 177 38.37 -6.49 -2.21
CA GLN A 177 38.81 -6.49 -0.81
C GLN A 177 38.26 -5.29 -0.04
N GLY A 178 38.11 -4.14 -0.71
CA GLY A 178 37.47 -2.93 -0.17
C GLY A 178 36.01 -3.19 0.24
N ASP A 179 35.19 -3.69 -0.68
CA ASP A 179 33.78 -4.01 -0.45
C ASP A 179 33.58 -4.94 0.76
N THR A 180 34.46 -5.96 0.92
CA THR A 180 34.41 -6.85 2.09
C THR A 180 34.70 -6.12 3.41
N GLN A 181 35.50 -5.05 3.38
CA GLN A 181 35.86 -4.26 4.55
C GLN A 181 34.75 -3.27 4.91
N GLU A 182 34.16 -2.61 3.90
CA GLU A 182 32.99 -1.75 4.06
C GLU A 182 31.79 -2.53 4.58
N LEU A 183 31.47 -3.70 4.00
CA LEU A 183 30.41 -4.58 4.49
C LEU A 183 30.65 -5.02 5.94
N ARG A 184 31.90 -5.35 6.31
CA ARG A 184 32.29 -5.64 7.71
C ARG A 184 32.19 -4.41 8.63
N GLN A 185 32.19 -3.18 8.12
CA GLN A 185 31.95 -1.96 8.91
C GLN A 185 30.44 -1.66 9.04
N ILE A 186 29.68 -1.83 7.95
CA ILE A 186 28.21 -1.69 7.92
C ILE A 186 27.58 -2.69 8.88
N LEU A 187 27.97 -3.98 8.84
CA LEU A 187 27.46 -5.01 9.75
C LEU A 187 27.79 -4.71 11.23
N ARG A 188 28.92 -4.05 11.53
CA ARG A 188 29.24 -3.58 12.89
C ARG A 188 28.36 -2.42 13.34
N LYS A 189 28.09 -1.44 12.45
CA LYS A 189 27.14 -0.35 12.71
C LYS A 189 25.72 -0.88 12.93
N LEU A 190 25.26 -1.80 12.07
CA LEU A 190 23.97 -2.46 12.16
C LEU A 190 23.81 -3.22 13.49
N LYS A 191 24.86 -3.96 13.92
CA LYS A 191 24.87 -4.63 15.23
C LYS A 191 24.76 -3.63 16.39
N GLY A 192 25.44 -2.47 16.31
CA GLY A 192 25.30 -1.41 17.30
C GLY A 192 23.86 -0.94 17.42
N LEU A 193 23.30 -0.46 16.30
CA LEU A 193 21.92 0.03 16.23
C LEU A 193 20.88 -1.02 16.68
N ALA A 194 21.10 -2.30 16.39
CA ALA A 194 20.22 -3.38 16.85
C ALA A 194 20.27 -3.61 18.38
N LEU A 195 21.43 -3.43 19.01
CA LEU A 195 21.58 -3.47 20.47
C LEU A 195 21.00 -2.22 21.13
N ASP A 196 21.28 -1.04 20.57
CA ASP A 196 20.73 0.24 21.05
C ASP A 196 19.19 0.20 21.01
N ALA A 197 18.61 -0.28 19.89
CA ALA A 197 17.16 -0.48 19.75
C ALA A 197 16.59 -1.51 20.72
N GLN A 198 17.31 -2.61 21.03
CA GLN A 198 16.87 -3.57 22.05
C GLN A 198 16.80 -2.90 23.44
N THR A 199 17.84 -2.16 23.84
CA THR A 199 17.86 -1.50 25.16
C THR A 199 16.80 -0.39 25.29
N GLU A 200 16.49 0.32 24.20
CA GLU A 200 15.40 1.30 24.19
C GLU A 200 14.01 0.64 24.23
N LEU A 201 13.83 -0.54 23.62
CA LEU A 201 12.60 -1.33 23.77
C LEU A 201 12.41 -1.81 25.21
N GLU A 202 13.45 -2.36 25.84
CA GLU A 202 13.43 -2.78 27.26
C GLU A 202 13.08 -1.60 28.17
N ARG A 203 13.63 -0.41 27.90
CA ARG A 203 13.33 0.84 28.63
C ARG A 203 11.90 1.36 28.37
N GLN A 204 11.31 1.08 27.21
CA GLN A 204 9.92 1.43 26.92
C GLN A 204 8.92 0.47 27.59
N ASP A 205 9.26 -0.81 27.71
CA ASP A 205 8.43 -1.82 28.39
C ASP A 205 8.26 -1.49 29.89
N GLU A 206 9.37 -1.19 30.60
CA GLU A 206 9.33 -0.74 32.01
C GLU A 206 8.53 0.57 32.18
N ALA A 207 8.59 1.48 31.19
CA ALA A 207 7.80 2.72 31.20
C ALA A 207 6.31 2.45 30.98
N LEU A 208 5.94 1.46 30.18
CA LEU A 208 4.56 1.03 29.97
C LEU A 208 3.97 0.36 31.21
N ASP A 209 4.73 -0.47 31.93
CA ASP A 209 4.34 -1.02 33.24
C ASP A 209 4.12 0.08 34.29
N GLY A 210 5.00 1.10 34.30
CA GLY A 210 4.82 2.31 35.11
C GLY A 210 3.50 3.04 34.82
N ILE A 211 3.13 3.14 33.54
CA ILE A 211 1.86 3.74 33.11
C ILE A 211 0.67 2.84 33.47
N ALA A 212 0.74 1.53 33.24
CA ALA A 212 -0.32 0.57 33.53
C ALA A 212 -0.71 0.60 35.02
N THR A 213 0.28 0.51 35.91
CA THR A 213 0.03 0.57 37.36
C THR A 213 -0.50 1.94 37.83
N ALA A 214 -0.19 3.03 37.12
CA ALA A 214 -0.78 4.35 37.36
C ALA A 214 -2.24 4.43 36.88
N VAL A 215 -2.57 3.83 35.74
CA VAL A 215 -3.93 3.74 35.19
C VAL A 215 -4.84 2.90 36.09
N ASP A 216 -4.36 1.77 36.62
CA ASP A 216 -5.12 0.94 37.57
C ASP A 216 -5.45 1.70 38.86
N ARG A 217 -4.45 2.34 39.48
CA ARG A 217 -4.64 3.18 40.68
C ARG A 217 -5.63 4.32 40.43
N THR A 218 -5.58 4.91 39.25
CA THR A 218 -6.51 5.97 38.83
C THR A 218 -7.93 5.44 38.65
N THR A 219 -8.09 4.29 37.99
CA THR A 219 -9.37 3.60 37.77
C THR A 219 -10.04 3.24 39.10
N ILE A 220 -9.31 2.61 40.02
CA ILE A 220 -9.79 2.29 41.38
C ILE A 220 -10.23 3.55 42.14
N THR A 221 -9.54 4.68 41.93
CA THR A 221 -9.85 5.96 42.57
C THR A 221 -11.13 6.59 41.99
N ILE A 222 -11.28 6.59 40.67
CA ILE A 222 -12.49 7.06 39.97
C ILE A 222 -13.70 6.20 40.39
N ASP A 223 -13.54 4.88 40.44
CA ASP A 223 -14.62 3.97 40.83
C ASP A 223 -15.06 4.19 42.29
N LYS A 224 -14.10 4.47 43.18
CA LYS A 224 -14.34 4.87 44.58
C LYS A 224 -15.04 6.23 44.70
N GLN A 225 -14.78 7.17 43.79
CA GLN A 225 -15.49 8.46 43.71
C GLN A 225 -16.92 8.29 43.17
N ASN A 226 -17.11 7.53 42.08
CA ASN A 226 -18.42 7.20 41.52
C ASN A 226 -19.33 6.51 42.55
N ARG A 227 -18.79 5.55 43.32
CA ARG A 227 -19.52 4.88 44.42
C ARG A 227 -19.88 5.82 45.60
N ARG A 228 -19.19 6.96 45.75
CA ARG A 228 -19.56 8.02 46.71
C ARG A 228 -20.63 8.94 46.13
N MET A 229 -20.49 9.34 44.87
CA MET A 229 -21.46 10.20 44.18
C MET A 229 -22.85 9.54 44.15
N LYS A 230 -22.93 8.24 43.82
CA LYS A 230 -24.14 7.40 43.87
C LYS A 230 -24.72 7.14 45.29
N LYS A 231 -24.21 7.82 46.33
CA LYS A 231 -24.78 7.85 47.69
C LYS A 231 -25.21 9.27 48.12
N LEU A 232 -25.04 10.25 47.23
CA LEU A 232 -25.43 11.65 47.39
C LEU A 232 -26.52 12.06 46.39
N THR A 233 -27.05 11.08 45.65
CA THR A 233 -28.12 11.17 44.64
C THR A 233 -29.11 10.04 44.93
#